data_AF-A0A384C2C6-F1
#
_entry.id   AF-A0A384C2C6-F1
#
_cell.length_a   1.000
_cell.length_b   1.000
_cell.length_c   1.000
_cell.angle_alpha   90.00
_cell.angle_beta   90.00
_cell.angle_gamma   90.00
#
_symmetry.space_group_name_H-M   'P 1'
#
loop_
_entity.id
_entity.type
_entity.pdbx_description
1 polymer ?
#
loop_
_entity_poly.entity_id
_entity_poly.type
_entity_poly.pdbx_seq_one_letter_code
_entity_poly.pdbx_strand_id
1 'polypeptide(L)'
;MSPFASPASSKEQEHKNEPSNGKRKKLSHLNLTKRKEPTTKDNDEFMVLLSKVEKSSEEIMEIMEKLSSIQALEGSRELESLLGISRPSCSLHREMQKTKELMIKVTEQKLFEKKSSGLPNKELYHLDSHEFLKGILN
;
A
#
# COMPACT_ATOMS: atom_id res chain seq x y z
N MET A 1 12.63 -49.16 -11.18
CA MET A 1 11.68 -50.23 -10.84
C MET A 1 11.90 -50.56 -9.37
N SER A 2 11.06 -50.32 -8.38
CA SER A 2 9.72 -49.73 -8.19
C SER A 2 9.73 -49.11 -6.77
N PRO A 3 9.00 -48.00 -6.52
CA PRO A 3 8.72 -47.48 -5.18
C PRO A 3 7.67 -48.37 -4.48
N PHE A 4 7.31 -48.04 -3.23
CA PHE A 4 6.28 -48.64 -2.36
C PHE A 4 6.78 -49.56 -1.23
N ALA A 5 6.92 -48.95 -0.05
CA ALA A 5 6.56 -49.60 1.21
C ALA A 5 5.79 -48.58 2.08
N SER A 6 4.52 -48.86 2.33
CA SER A 6 3.65 -48.25 3.34
C SER A 6 2.73 -49.36 3.89
N PRO A 7 2.11 -49.25 5.07
CA PRO A 7 2.40 -48.43 6.27
C PRO A 7 2.53 -49.31 7.54
N ALA A 8 3.09 -48.78 8.64
CA ALA A 8 2.95 -49.39 9.96
C ALA A 8 2.18 -48.45 10.91
N SER A 9 1.23 -49.06 11.62
CA SER A 9 0.09 -48.49 12.30
C SER A 9 0.38 -47.79 13.64
N SER A 10 -0.52 -46.86 13.96
CA SER A 10 -1.03 -46.45 15.29
C SER A 10 -0.12 -45.70 16.27
N LYS A 11 -0.47 -44.41 16.49
CA LYS A 11 -0.97 -43.91 17.78
C LYS A 11 -2.07 -42.89 17.48
N GLU A 12 -3.32 -43.23 17.78
CA GLU A 12 -4.42 -42.26 17.88
C GLU A 12 -4.03 -41.22 18.94
N GLN A 13 -3.82 -39.98 18.52
CA GLN A 13 -3.78 -38.85 19.44
C GLN A 13 -5.22 -38.38 19.61
N GLU A 14 -5.79 -38.72 20.76
CA GLU A 14 -7.11 -38.33 21.23
C GLU A 14 -7.26 -36.80 21.12
N HIS A 15 -8.03 -36.32 20.13
CA HIS A 15 -8.37 -34.91 20.00
C HIS A 15 -9.35 -34.52 21.12
N LYS A 16 -8.82 -34.15 22.29
CA LYS A 16 -9.59 -33.46 23.32
C LYS A 16 -9.89 -32.06 22.80
N ASN A 17 -11.12 -31.84 22.33
CA ASN A 17 -11.69 -30.51 22.13
C ASN A 17 -11.94 -29.87 23.50
N GLU A 18 -10.89 -29.37 24.12
CA GLU A 18 -10.99 -28.59 25.35
C GLU A 18 -11.01 -27.10 24.99
N PRO A 19 -12.03 -26.32 25.38
CA PRO A 19 -12.04 -24.89 25.11
C PRO A 19 -10.93 -24.25 25.95
N SER A 20 -9.90 -23.76 25.27
CA SER A 20 -8.78 -23.06 25.91
C SER A 20 -9.28 -21.77 26.55
N ASN A 21 -9.61 -21.84 27.84
CA ASN A 21 -10.01 -20.72 28.69
C ASN A 21 -8.78 -19.88 29.13
N GLY A 22 -7.75 -19.83 28.30
CA GLY A 22 -6.54 -19.05 28.55
C GLY A 22 -6.82 -17.58 28.29
N LYS A 23 -6.77 -16.77 29.37
CA LYS A 23 -6.83 -15.30 29.38
C LYS A 23 -6.38 -14.69 28.03
N ARG A 24 -7.35 -14.21 27.25
CA ARG A 24 -7.09 -13.40 26.06
C ARG A 24 -6.18 -12.26 26.49
N LYS A 25 -4.92 -12.27 26.06
CA LYS A 25 -4.03 -11.10 26.25
C LYS A 25 -4.77 -9.92 25.65
N LYS A 26 -5.18 -8.99 26.50
CA LYS A 26 -5.73 -7.70 26.08
C LYS A 26 -4.61 -7.10 25.25
N LEU A 27 -4.80 -7.01 23.94
CA LEU A 27 -3.86 -6.38 23.02
C LEU A 27 -3.91 -4.89 23.36
N SER A 28 -3.21 -4.53 24.44
CA SER A 28 -3.15 -3.18 24.95
C SER A 28 -2.42 -2.37 23.91
N HIS A 29 -3.21 -1.65 23.13
CA HIS A 29 -2.80 -0.53 22.30
C HIS A 29 -1.64 -0.92 21.38
N LEU A 30 -2.01 -1.37 20.17
CA LEU A 30 -1.29 -0.91 18.99
C LEU A 30 -1.15 0.60 19.17
N ASN A 31 -0.02 1.03 19.71
CA ASN A 31 0.39 2.41 19.70
C ASN A 31 0.60 2.69 18.22
N LEU A 32 -0.50 3.03 17.54
CA LEU A 32 -0.50 3.82 16.32
C LEU A 32 0.26 5.06 16.73
N THR A 33 1.58 5.01 16.58
CA THR A 33 2.44 6.17 16.74
C THR A 33 1.78 7.25 15.92
N LYS A 34 1.30 8.29 16.61
CA LYS A 34 0.53 9.38 16.02
C LYS A 34 1.38 9.89 14.85
N ARG A 35 1.00 9.51 13.63
CA ARG A 35 1.76 9.85 12.43
C ARG A 35 1.82 11.36 12.41
N LYS A 36 3.02 11.94 12.44
CA LYS A 36 3.15 13.39 12.27
C LYS A 36 2.46 13.74 10.96
N GLU A 37 1.46 14.61 11.03
CA GLU A 37 0.85 15.16 9.82
C GLU A 37 1.96 15.86 9.02
N PRO A 38 2.09 15.56 7.72
CA PRO A 38 3.06 16.24 6.89
C PRO A 38 2.71 17.73 6.84
N THR A 39 3.70 18.59 7.04
CA THR A 39 3.47 20.03 6.94
C THR A 39 3.20 20.43 5.49
N THR A 40 2.60 21.61 5.27
CA THR A 40 2.37 22.11 3.90
C THR A 40 3.67 22.24 3.11
N LYS A 41 4.77 22.64 3.78
CA LYS A 41 6.10 22.75 3.18
C LYS A 41 6.64 21.39 2.69
N ASP A 42 6.46 20.34 3.47
CA ASP A 42 6.89 18.98 3.09
C ASP A 42 6.13 18.46 1.86
N ASN A 43 4.88 18.90 1.69
CA ASN A 43 4.07 18.55 0.53
C ASN A 43 4.57 19.24 -0.74
N ASP A 44 4.89 20.53 -0.66
CA ASP A 44 5.38 21.31 -1.80
C ASP A 44 6.74 20.78 -2.30
N GLU A 45 7.66 20.45 -1.38
CA GLU A 45 8.95 19.86 -1.73
C GLU A 45 8.80 18.48 -2.40
N PHE A 46 7.88 17.65 -1.89
CA PHE A 46 7.58 16.36 -2.49
C PHE A 46 7.04 16.50 -3.92
N MET A 47 6.15 17.47 -4.18
CA MET A 47 5.62 17.73 -5.52
C MET A 47 6.72 18.19 -6.49
N VAL A 48 7.63 19.04 -6.03
CA VAL A 48 8.80 19.46 -6.83
C VAL A 48 9.68 18.26 -7.16
N LEU A 49 9.95 17.37 -6.19
CA LEU A 49 10.72 16.15 -6.46
C LEU A 49 10.01 15.25 -7.46
N LEU A 50 8.70 15.05 -7.30
CA LEU A 50 7.90 14.20 -8.19
C LEU A 50 7.96 14.69 -9.65
N SER A 51 7.84 15.99 -9.88
CA SER A 51 7.95 16.55 -11.24
C SER A 51 9.34 16.37 -11.87
N LYS A 52 10.41 16.44 -11.07
CA LYS A 52 11.78 16.12 -11.54
C LYS A 52 11.90 14.66 -11.92
N VAL A 53 11.35 13.76 -11.10
CA VAL A 53 11.33 12.32 -11.36
C VAL A 53 10.56 12.03 -12.65
N GLU A 54 9.38 12.61 -12.82
CA GLU A 54 8.56 12.49 -14.03
C GLU A 54 9.33 12.91 -15.28
N LYS A 55 9.93 14.10 -15.28
CA LYS A 55 10.75 14.57 -16.40
C LYS A 55 11.93 13.64 -16.71
N SER A 56 12.68 13.24 -15.68
CA SER A 56 13.82 12.33 -15.88
C SER A 56 13.37 10.95 -16.40
N SER A 57 12.17 10.52 -16.03
CA SER A 57 11.58 9.26 -16.50
C SER A 57 11.29 9.33 -18.00
N GLU A 58 10.73 10.43 -18.48
CA GLU A 58 10.49 10.68 -19.90
C GLU A 58 11.79 10.72 -20.69
N GLU A 59 12.81 11.44 -20.19
CA GLU A 59 14.13 11.52 -20.82
C GLU A 59 14.80 10.13 -20.94
N ILE A 60 14.74 9.32 -19.88
CA ILE A 60 15.25 7.94 -19.90
C ILE A 60 14.52 7.11 -20.96
N MET A 61 13.20 7.24 -21.06
CA MET A 61 12.42 6.50 -22.06
C MET A 61 12.80 6.90 -23.49
N GLU A 62 13.00 8.19 -23.75
CA GLU A 62 13.42 8.68 -25.07
C GLU A 62 14.81 8.15 -25.45
N ILE A 63 15.75 8.13 -24.50
CA ILE A 63 17.09 7.56 -24.70
C ILE A 63 16.98 6.06 -25.01
N MET A 64 16.19 5.32 -24.24
CA MET A 64 15.99 3.87 -24.45
C MET A 64 15.38 3.57 -25.83
N GLU A 65 14.47 4.40 -26.32
CA GLU A 65 13.87 4.25 -27.65
C GLU A 65 14.89 4.50 -28.77
N LYS A 66 15.71 5.55 -28.65
CA LYS A 66 16.80 5.84 -29.59
C LYS A 66 17.82 4.71 -29.64
N LEU A 67 18.24 4.21 -28.48
CA LEU A 67 19.17 3.08 -28.39
C LEU A 67 18.57 1.80 -28.98
N SER A 68 17.27 1.55 -28.76
CA SER A 68 16.58 0.41 -29.38
C SER A 68 16.55 0.52 -30.90
N SER A 69 16.37 1.74 -31.43
CA SER A 69 16.41 1.99 -32.87
C SER A 69 17.80 1.78 -33.46
N ILE A 70 18.86 2.27 -32.79
CA ILE A 70 20.25 2.01 -33.17
C ILE A 70 20.54 0.51 -33.15
N GLN A 71 20.10 -0.19 -32.10
CA GLN A 71 20.28 -1.63 -31.99
C GLN A 71 19.61 -2.40 -33.13
N ALA A 72 18.42 -2.00 -33.56
CA ALA A 72 17.73 -2.63 -34.68
C ALA A 72 18.46 -2.43 -36.03
N LEU A 73 19.26 -1.36 -36.17
CA LEU A 73 20.02 -1.05 -37.37
C LEU A 73 21.41 -1.71 -37.36
N GLU A 74 22.11 -1.67 -36.22
CA GLU A 74 23.50 -2.09 -36.10
C GLU A 74 23.65 -3.54 -35.62
N GLY A 75 22.68 -4.06 -34.84
CA GLY A 75 22.69 -5.43 -34.35
C GLY A 75 23.82 -5.75 -33.36
N SER A 76 24.32 -4.76 -32.62
CA SER A 76 25.49 -4.94 -31.74
C SER A 76 25.14 -5.79 -30.50
N ARG A 77 26.01 -6.72 -30.13
CA ARG A 77 25.77 -7.61 -28.98
C ARG A 77 25.94 -6.87 -27.65
N GLU A 78 26.84 -5.91 -27.62
CA GLU A 78 27.15 -5.08 -26.46
C GLU A 78 25.94 -4.20 -26.08
N LEU A 79 25.32 -3.54 -27.07
CA LEU A 79 24.13 -2.72 -26.83
C LEU A 79 22.90 -3.58 -26.53
N GLU A 80 22.76 -4.75 -27.16
CA GLU A 80 21.73 -5.73 -26.77
C GLU A 80 21.87 -6.13 -25.30
N SER A 81 23.09 -6.38 -24.84
CA SER A 81 23.37 -6.70 -23.43
C SER A 81 23.06 -5.54 -22.48
N LEU A 82 23.27 -4.29 -22.92
CA LEU A 82 22.97 -3.10 -22.14
C LEU A 82 21.46 -2.84 -22.03
N LEU A 83 20.74 -2.95 -23.15
CA LEU A 83 19.28 -2.81 -23.21
C LEU A 83 18.58 -3.97 -22.47
N GLY A 84 19.24 -5.13 -22.45
CA GLY A 84 18.72 -6.37 -21.89
C GLY A 84 17.61 -6.97 -22.75
N ILE A 85 17.26 -8.23 -22.43
CA ILE A 85 16.16 -8.96 -23.07
C ILE A 85 14.79 -8.42 -22.61
N SER A 86 14.75 -7.74 -21.46
CA SER A 86 13.52 -7.28 -20.82
C SER A 86 13.33 -5.79 -21.04
N ARG A 87 12.14 -5.41 -21.52
CA ARG A 87 11.69 -4.03 -21.81
C ARG A 87 11.64 -3.15 -20.54
N PRO A 88 12.71 -2.43 -20.16
CA PRO A 88 12.77 -1.70 -18.88
C PRO A 88 11.93 -0.42 -18.91
N SER A 89 11.70 0.13 -20.12
CA SER A 89 10.91 1.33 -20.34
C SER A 89 9.44 1.15 -19.96
N CYS A 90 8.87 -0.06 -20.13
CA CYS A 90 7.49 -0.33 -19.72
C CYS A 90 7.30 -0.37 -18.21
N SER A 91 8.31 -0.81 -17.45
CA SER A 91 8.24 -0.77 -15.98
C SER A 91 8.26 0.66 -15.45
N LEU A 92 9.11 1.51 -16.02
CA LEU A 92 9.25 2.91 -15.59
C LEU A 92 7.95 3.69 -15.80
N HIS A 93 7.38 3.65 -17.01
CA HIS A 93 6.11 4.31 -17.32
C HIS A 93 4.98 3.81 -16.40
N ARG A 94 4.88 2.49 -16.20
CA ARG A 94 3.86 1.89 -15.34
C ARG A 94 4.01 2.36 -13.90
N GLU A 95 5.23 2.38 -13.37
CA GLU A 95 5.49 2.79 -12.00
C GLU A 95 5.22 4.29 -11.81
N MET A 96 5.54 5.09 -12.83
CA MET A 96 5.21 6.51 -12.83
C MET A 96 3.69 6.74 -12.80
N GLN A 97 2.94 5.97 -13.60
CA GLN A 97 1.47 6.04 -13.61
C GLN A 97 0.86 5.67 -12.25
N LYS A 98 1.34 4.61 -11.60
CA LYS A 98 0.88 4.23 -10.25
C LYS A 98 1.15 5.35 -9.24
N THR A 99 2.29 6.02 -9.36
CA THR A 99 2.66 7.13 -8.47
C THR A 99 1.70 8.31 -8.65
N LYS A 100 1.34 8.66 -9.90
CA LYS A 100 0.33 9.69 -10.19
C LYS A 100 -1.03 9.33 -9.59
N GLU A 101 -1.49 8.10 -9.79
CA GLU A 101 -2.75 7.60 -9.23
C GLU A 101 -2.75 7.64 -7.70
N LEU A 102 -1.65 7.25 -7.06
CA LEU A 102 -1.50 7.32 -5.62
C LEU A 102 -1.56 8.77 -5.12
N MET A 103 -0.93 9.70 -5.83
CA MET A 103 -0.95 11.12 -5.44
C MET A 103 -2.34 11.75 -5.54
N ILE A 104 -3.13 11.36 -6.53
CA ILE A 104 -4.53 11.77 -6.63
C ILE A 104 -5.29 11.29 -5.38
N LYS A 105 -5.17 10.00 -5.04
CA LYS A 105 -5.84 9.41 -3.87
C LYS A 105 -5.44 10.08 -2.55
N VAL A 106 -4.14 10.36 -2.37
CA VAL A 106 -3.64 11.06 -1.17
C VAL A 106 -4.21 12.48 -1.09
N THR A 107 -4.30 13.17 -2.23
CA THR A 107 -4.85 14.53 -2.30
C THR A 107 -6.35 14.55 -1.99
N GLU A 108 -7.10 13.60 -2.55
CA GLU A 108 -8.53 13.40 -2.25
C GLU A 108 -8.76 13.11 -0.77
N GLN A 109 -8.01 12.15 -0.19
CA GLN A 109 -8.10 11.82 1.23
C GLN A 109 -7.85 13.05 2.12
N LYS A 110 -6.80 13.82 1.83
CA LYS A 110 -6.48 15.05 2.57
C LYS A 110 -7.60 16.10 2.47
N LEU A 111 -8.27 16.19 1.32
CA LEU A 111 -9.42 17.08 1.13
C LEU A 111 -10.64 16.61 1.93
N PHE A 112 -10.91 15.31 1.99
CA PHE A 112 -11.98 14.74 2.81
C PHE A 112 -11.73 14.94 4.31
N GLU A 113 -10.51 14.68 4.79
CA GLU A 113 -10.12 14.91 6.18
C GLU A 113 -10.34 16.38 6.57
N LYS A 114 -9.89 17.33 5.74
CA LYS A 114 -10.08 18.78 5.98
C LYS A 114 -11.55 19.21 6.01
N LYS A 115 -12.41 18.60 5.20
CA LYS A 115 -13.87 18.84 5.22
C LYS A 115 -14.51 18.27 6.48
N SER A 116 -14.07 17.10 6.92
CA SER A 116 -14.58 16.43 8.12
C SER A 116 -14.18 17.13 9.43
N SER A 117 -12.99 17.74 9.48
CA SER A 117 -12.51 18.52 10.63
C SER A 117 -13.17 19.90 10.76
N GLY A 118 -13.86 20.37 9.71
CA GLY A 118 -14.54 21.66 9.66
C GLY A 118 -16.03 21.59 10.00
N LEU A 119 -16.61 20.39 10.09
CA LEU A 119 -17.90 20.24 10.76
C LEU A 119 -17.64 20.50 12.25
N PRO A 120 -18.28 21.51 12.89
CA PRO A 120 -18.38 21.44 14.34
C PRO A 120 -18.94 20.05 14.62
N ASN A 121 -18.29 19.30 15.50
CA ASN A 121 -18.93 18.19 16.19
C ASN A 121 -20.18 18.79 16.84
N LYS A 122 -21.27 18.92 16.08
CA LYS A 122 -22.59 19.26 16.57
C LYS A 122 -22.98 18.03 17.33
N GLU A 123 -22.62 18.10 18.60
CA GLU A 123 -23.32 17.45 19.68
C GLU A 123 -23.46 15.96 19.42
N LEU A 124 -22.34 15.24 19.55
CA LEU A 124 -22.46 13.98 20.25
C LEU A 124 -22.81 14.36 21.69
N TYR A 125 -24.09 14.67 21.91
CA TYR A 125 -24.64 14.74 23.24
C TYR A 125 -24.15 13.47 23.91
N HIS A 126 -23.30 13.65 24.92
CA HIS A 126 -23.14 12.65 25.94
C HIS A 126 -24.53 12.57 26.58
N LEU A 127 -25.44 11.81 25.95
CA LEU A 127 -26.75 11.54 26.51
C LEU A 127 -26.41 10.91 27.85
N ASP A 128 -26.67 11.67 28.91
CA ASP A 128 -26.62 11.11 30.24
C ASP A 128 -27.51 9.87 30.19
N SER A 129 -26.99 8.75 30.67
CA SER A 129 -27.67 7.45 30.68
C SER A 129 -29.12 7.53 31.17
N HIS A 130 -29.42 8.53 31.99
CA HIS A 130 -30.76 8.94 32.41
C HIS A 130 -31.70 9.38 31.26
N GLU A 131 -31.27 10.25 30.35
CA GLU A 131 -32.10 10.75 29.24
C GLU A 131 -32.38 9.65 28.20
N PHE A 132 -31.43 8.73 28.01
CA PHE A 132 -31.65 7.53 27.19
C PHE A 132 -32.74 6.62 27.77
N LEU A 133 -32.67 6.33 29.08
CA LEU A 133 -33.67 5.51 29.77
C LEU A 133 -35.06 6.14 29.72
N LYS A 134 -35.15 7.46 29.88
CA LYS A 134 -36.41 8.22 29.80
C LYS A 134 -37.07 8.14 28.42
N GLY A 135 -36.28 8.10 27.35
CA GLY A 135 -36.79 7.97 25.98
C GLY A 135 -37.39 6.61 25.63
N ILE A 136 -37.00 5.54 26.34
CA ILE A 136 -37.46 4.16 26.08
C ILE A 136 -38.66 3.79 26.97
N LEU A 137 -38.87 4.51 28.08
CA LEU A 137 -39.97 4.26 29.01
C LEU A 137 -41.27 5.03 28.68
N ASN A 138 -41.28 5.87 27.65
CA ASN A 138 -42.49 6.54 27.15
C ASN A 138 -43.13 5.78 26.00
#